data_AF-A0A5J4VRP6-F1
#
_entry.id   AF-A0A5J4VRP6-F1
#
_cell.length_a   1.000
_cell.length_b   1.000
_cell.length_c   1.000
_cell.angle_alpha   90.00
_cell.angle_beta   90.00
_cell.angle_gamma   90.00
#
_symmetry.space_group_name_H-M   'P 1'
#
loop_
_entity.id
_entity.type
_entity.pdbx_description
1 polymer ?
#
loop_
_entity_poly.entity_id
_entity_poly.type
_entity_poly.pdbx_seq_one_letter_code
_entity_poly.pdbx_strand_id
1 'polypeptide(L)'
;MLVRNNAAQYMIEYPDLFEEHFVNGEKDEDVEDDQEVQKNQKRVETLQEYSDRIRKQGKCASQLIMLATAFSQKRRIEIISLNSKTQILNDEARSEVVLAFVNNFHYMAAVKCDNI
;
A
#
# COMPACT_ATOMS: atom_id res chain seq x y z
N MET A 1 10.25 8.89 -5.81
CA MET A 1 10.45 9.12 -4.36
C MET A 1 9.30 9.90 -3.74
N LEU A 2 8.89 11.04 -4.32
CA LEU A 2 7.86 11.93 -3.74
C LEU A 2 6.56 11.23 -3.30
N VAL A 3 5.94 10.43 -4.17
CA VAL A 3 4.67 9.74 -3.83
C VAL A 3 4.81 8.82 -2.61
N ARG A 4 5.93 8.07 -2.52
CA ARG A 4 6.18 7.15 -1.39
C ARG A 4 6.38 7.89 -0.09
N ASN A 5 7.15 8.98 -0.11
CA ASN A 5 7.41 9.77 1.08
C ASN A 5 6.12 10.43 1.59
N ASN A 6 5.32 11.00 0.69
CA ASN A 6 4.05 11.63 1.05
C ASN A 6 3.05 10.60 1.58
N ALA A 7 2.94 9.43 0.95
CA ALA A 7 2.07 8.36 1.41
C ALA A 7 2.49 7.85 2.81
N ALA A 8 3.77 7.55 3.01
CA ALA A 8 4.28 7.11 4.30
C ALA A 8 4.10 8.20 5.38
N GLN A 9 4.29 9.46 5.04
CA GLN A 9 4.03 10.58 5.95
C GLN A 9 2.55 10.66 6.32
N TYR A 10 1.66 10.58 5.34
CA TYR A 10 0.21 10.60 5.57
C TYR A 10 -0.24 9.46 6.49
N MET A 11 0.31 8.26 6.31
CA MET A 11 -0.03 7.12 7.16
C MET A 11 0.35 7.35 8.63
N ILE A 12 1.43 8.08 8.90
CA ILE A 12 1.88 8.44 10.25
C ILE A 12 1.06 9.59 10.84
N GLU A 13 0.59 10.53 10.01
CA GLU A 13 -0.26 11.65 10.44
C GLU A 13 -1.70 11.23 10.74
N TYR A 14 -2.18 10.14 10.12
CA TYR A 14 -3.54 9.63 10.26
C TYR A 14 -3.55 8.13 10.63
N PRO A 15 -2.98 7.75 11.78
CA PRO A 15 -2.76 6.35 12.16
C PRO A 15 -4.05 5.54 12.25
N ASP A 16 -5.15 6.14 12.73
CA ASP A 16 -6.47 5.49 12.88
C ASP A 16 -7.00 4.86 11.57
N LEU A 17 -6.53 5.35 10.41
CA LEU A 17 -6.92 4.83 9.09
C LEU A 17 -6.10 3.61 8.65
N PHE A 18 -5.01 3.29 9.34
CA PHE A 18 -4.03 2.30 8.88
C PHE A 18 -3.58 1.30 9.95
N GLU A 19 -3.67 1.63 11.24
CA GLU A 19 -3.15 0.80 12.33
C GLU A 19 -3.75 -0.61 12.35
N GLU A 20 -5.01 -0.80 11.93
CA GLU A 20 -5.62 -2.14 11.82
C GLU A 20 -4.90 -3.09 10.86
N HIS A 21 -4.00 -2.57 10.00
CA HIS A 21 -3.20 -3.36 9.07
C HIS A 21 -1.81 -3.73 9.62
N PHE A 22 -1.46 -3.28 10.82
CA PHE A 22 -0.13 -3.45 11.43
C PHE A 22 -0.24 -4.07 12.82
N VAL A 23 0.88 -4.58 13.33
CA VAL A 23 0.94 -4.98 14.74
C VAL A 23 1.18 -3.79 15.64
N ASN A 24 0.61 -3.86 16.83
CA ASN A 24 0.95 -2.95 17.91
C ASN A 24 2.39 -3.21 18.33
N GLY A 25 3.19 -2.15 18.46
CA GLY A 25 4.60 -2.23 18.85
C GLY A 25 4.84 -2.70 20.30
N GLU A 26 3.83 -3.28 20.95
CA GLU A 26 4.03 -4.05 22.18
C GLU A 26 4.79 -5.31 21.77
N LYS A 27 6.11 -5.27 22.02
CA LYS A 27 7.01 -6.37 21.76
C LYS A 27 6.49 -7.60 22.50
N ASP A 28 6.07 -8.62 21.77
CA ASP A 28 6.27 -9.99 22.23
C ASP A 28 7.79 -10.19 22.29
N GLU A 29 8.38 -9.83 23.42
CA GLU A 29 9.67 -10.35 23.87
C GLU A 29 9.47 -11.85 24.10
N ASP A 30 9.58 -12.67 23.04
CA ASP A 30 9.93 -14.11 23.09
C ASP A 30 9.68 -14.79 21.72
N VAL A 31 10.43 -14.39 20.68
CA VAL A 31 10.62 -15.28 19.53
C VAL A 31 12.10 -15.30 19.17
N GLU A 32 12.77 -16.35 19.63
CA GLU A 32 14.16 -16.66 19.31
C GLU A 32 14.38 -16.71 17.79
N ASP A 33 15.48 -16.09 17.37
CA ASP A 33 15.94 -15.92 16.00
C ASP A 33 16.48 -17.24 15.43
N ASP A 34 15.61 -18.19 15.11
CA ASP A 34 15.98 -19.39 14.35
C ASP A 34 16.02 -19.06 12.84
N GLN A 35 17.23 -18.68 12.41
CA GLN A 35 17.61 -18.18 11.08
C GLN A 35 17.45 -19.13 9.89
N GLU A 36 16.64 -20.20 9.93
CA GLU A 36 16.65 -21.20 8.85
C GLU A 36 15.30 -21.68 8.31
N VAL A 37 14.17 -20.94 8.46
CA VAL A 37 12.91 -21.29 7.77
C VAL A 37 12.04 -20.07 7.39
N GLN A 38 12.54 -19.07 6.66
CA GLN A 38 11.70 -17.96 6.17
C GLN A 38 11.70 -17.80 4.66
N LYS A 39 11.01 -18.71 3.95
CA LYS A 39 10.69 -18.54 2.53
C LYS A 39 9.26 -18.09 2.23
N ASN A 40 8.38 -17.89 3.23
CA ASN A 40 7.00 -17.43 2.98
C ASN A 40 6.28 -16.77 4.18
N GLN A 41 6.97 -16.34 5.23
CA GLN A 41 6.31 -15.59 6.31
C GLN A 41 6.14 -14.13 5.89
N LYS A 42 4.88 -13.67 5.80
CA LYS A 42 4.56 -12.23 5.72
C LYS A 42 5.24 -11.59 6.93
N ARG A 43 6.28 -10.79 6.70
CA ARG A 43 6.91 -10.00 7.75
C ARG A 43 5.82 -9.16 8.42
N VAL A 44 5.60 -9.42 9.69
CA VAL A 44 4.70 -8.66 10.54
C VAL A 44 5.47 -7.44 11.00
N GLU A 45 4.96 -6.24 10.74
CA GLU A 45 5.66 -4.98 11.02
C GLU A 45 4.70 -3.97 11.64
N THR A 46 5.25 -3.06 12.44
CA THR A 46 4.52 -1.89 12.95
C THR A 46 4.31 -0.87 11.83
N LEU A 47 3.33 0.04 12.01
CA LEU A 47 3.07 1.14 11.07
C LEU A 47 4.33 2.01 10.84
N GLN A 48 5.10 2.26 11.89
CA GLN A 48 6.34 3.02 11.82
C GLN A 48 7.41 2.29 10.98
N GLU A 49 7.63 1.01 11.26
CA GLU A 49 8.61 0.19 10.51
C GLU A 49 8.26 0.10 9.02
N TYR A 50 6.98 -0.09 8.70
CA TYR A 50 6.51 -0.08 7.31
C TYR A 50 6.82 1.25 6.63
N SER A 51 6.47 2.35 7.30
CA SER A 51 6.63 3.72 6.79
C SER A 51 8.11 4.06 6.55
N ASP A 52 9.01 3.59 7.40
CA ASP A 52 10.45 3.77 7.21
C ASP A 52 11.03 2.85 6.13
N ARG A 53 10.54 1.61 6.05
CA ARG A 53 10.95 0.66 5.03
C ARG A 53 10.59 1.15 3.63
N ILE A 54 9.36 1.66 3.44
CA ILE A 54 8.85 1.96 2.11
C ILE A 54 9.42 3.24 1.48
N ARG A 55 9.95 4.13 2.32
CA ARG A 55 10.75 5.31 1.89
C ARG A 55 12.05 4.91 1.18
N LYS A 56 12.55 3.68 1.36
CA LYS A 56 13.77 3.18 0.71
C LYS A 56 13.49 2.73 -0.74
N GLN A 57 14.43 3.04 -1.65
CA GLN A 57 14.35 2.61 -3.05
C GLN A 57 14.38 1.08 -3.18
N GLY A 58 13.70 0.54 -4.20
CA GLY A 58 13.68 -0.90 -4.48
C GLY A 58 12.77 -1.72 -3.56
N LYS A 59 12.17 -1.12 -2.52
CA LYS A 59 11.15 -1.79 -1.70
C LYS A 59 9.80 -1.79 -2.41
N CYS A 60 9.11 -2.94 -2.42
CA CYS A 60 7.75 -3.05 -2.93
C CYS A 60 6.77 -2.37 -1.98
N ALA A 61 5.87 -1.57 -2.55
CA ALA A 61 4.74 -0.96 -1.86
C ALA A 61 3.57 -1.96 -1.82
N SER A 62 2.86 -2.00 -0.69
CA SER A 62 1.56 -2.65 -0.63
C SER A 62 0.45 -1.67 -1.07
N GLN A 63 -0.78 -2.18 -1.17
CA GLN A 63 -1.97 -1.38 -1.48
C GLN A 63 -2.22 -0.23 -0.49
N LEU A 64 -1.66 -0.31 0.72
CA LEU A 64 -1.72 0.76 1.72
C LEU A 64 -1.10 2.08 1.22
N ILE A 65 -0.02 2.00 0.43
CA ILE A 65 0.56 3.20 -0.19
C ILE A 65 -0.40 3.81 -1.22
N MET A 66 -1.13 2.98 -1.96
CA MET A 66 -2.14 3.48 -2.90
C MET A 66 -3.29 4.13 -2.14
N LEU A 67 -3.78 3.52 -1.05
CA LEU A 67 -4.83 4.09 -0.20
C LEU A 67 -4.41 5.43 0.41
N ALA A 68 -3.22 5.50 1.01
CA ALA A 68 -2.66 6.74 1.56
C ALA A 68 -2.44 7.79 0.47
N THR A 69 -2.03 7.39 -0.74
CA THR A 69 -1.92 8.30 -1.89
C THR A 69 -3.29 8.83 -2.31
N ALA A 70 -4.31 7.97 -2.35
CA ALA A 70 -5.68 8.32 -2.71
C ALA A 70 -6.23 9.40 -1.78
N PHE A 71 -6.06 9.22 -0.46
CA PHE A 71 -6.50 10.20 0.53
C PHE A 71 -5.66 11.49 0.52
N SER A 72 -4.33 11.39 0.61
CA SER A 72 -3.45 12.56 0.66
C SER A 72 -3.59 13.48 -0.55
N GLN A 73 -3.84 12.90 -1.73
CA GLN A 73 -3.98 13.66 -2.97
C GLN A 73 -5.43 13.94 -3.37
N LYS A 74 -6.41 13.51 -2.56
CA LYS A 74 -7.85 13.60 -2.85
C LYS A 74 -8.18 13.04 -4.24
N ARG A 75 -7.62 11.87 -4.55
CA ARG A 75 -7.81 11.13 -5.80
C ARG A 75 -8.58 9.85 -5.54
N ARG A 76 -9.43 9.51 -6.49
CA ARG A 76 -10.07 8.20 -6.60
C ARG A 76 -9.14 7.29 -7.39
N ILE A 77 -8.78 6.14 -6.84
CA ILE A 77 -7.92 5.18 -7.53
C ILE A 77 -8.74 3.95 -7.88
N GLU A 78 -8.89 3.67 -9.17
CA GLU A 78 -9.45 2.42 -9.65
C GLU A 78 -8.34 1.42 -9.94
N ILE A 79 -8.48 0.21 -9.41
CA ILE A 79 -7.57 -0.90 -9.66
C ILE A 79 -8.34 -1.98 -10.42
N ILE A 80 -7.98 -2.15 -11.69
CA ILE A 80 -8.54 -3.16 -12.59
C ILE A 80 -7.63 -4.38 -12.57
N SER A 81 -8.20 -5.58 -12.46
CA SER A 81 -7.48 -6.84 -12.62
C SER A 81 -8.23 -7.77 -13.56
N LEU A 82 -7.54 -8.73 -14.17
CA LEU A 82 -8.14 -9.62 -15.18
C LEU A 82 -9.21 -10.56 -14.60
N ASN A 83 -9.04 -10.99 -13.35
CA ASN A 83 -9.83 -12.06 -12.73
C ASN A 83 -10.44 -11.65 -11.38
N SER A 84 -10.56 -10.35 -11.10
CA SER A 84 -11.19 -9.87 -9.86
C SER A 84 -12.03 -8.65 -10.12
N LYS A 85 -12.98 -8.39 -9.22
CA LYS A 85 -13.79 -7.17 -9.27
C LYS A 85 -12.88 -5.95 -9.16
N THR A 86 -13.19 -4.90 -9.92
CA THR A 86 -12.53 -3.60 -9.81
C THR A 86 -12.58 -3.12 -8.37
N GLN A 87 -11.41 -2.76 -7.83
CA GLN A 87 -11.30 -2.16 -6.51
C GLN A 87 -11.25 -0.65 -6.67
N ILE A 88 -11.97 0.06 -5.80
CA ILE A 88 -12.01 1.52 -5.82
C ILE A 88 -11.52 1.99 -4.46
N LEU A 89 -10.51 2.86 -4.46
CA LEU A 89 -10.01 3.54 -3.29
C LEU A 89 -10.44 5.00 -3.35
N ASN A 90 -10.98 5.51 -2.23
CA ASN A 90 -11.46 6.90 -2.11
C ASN A 90 -12.52 7.26 -3.19
N ASP A 91 -13.64 6.54 -3.20
CA ASP A 91 -14.70 6.67 -4.22
C ASP A 91 -15.34 8.07 -4.26
N GLU A 92 -15.27 8.82 -3.16
CA GLU A 92 -15.82 10.18 -3.05
C GLU A 92 -15.01 11.23 -3.84
N ALA A 93 -13.77 10.92 -4.21
CA ALA A 93 -12.91 11.87 -4.91
C ALA A 93 -13.31 12.00 -6.39
N ARG A 94 -13.43 13.25 -6.86
CA ARG A 94 -13.82 13.55 -8.24
C ARG A 94 -12.74 13.24 -9.28
N SER A 95 -11.47 13.29 -8.88
CA SER A 95 -10.37 13.14 -9.82
C SER A 95 -9.77 11.74 -9.76
N GLU A 96 -9.70 11.09 -10.91
CA GLU A 96 -9.41 9.66 -11.03
C GLU A 96 -7.97 9.36 -11.47
N VAL A 97 -7.44 8.25 -10.96
CA VAL A 97 -6.28 7.55 -11.50
C VAL A 97 -6.66 6.08 -11.68
N VAL A 98 -6.30 5.49 -12.83
CA VAL A 98 -6.58 4.09 -13.13
C VAL A 98 -5.28 3.30 -13.15
N LEU A 99 -5.28 2.17 -12.45
CA LEU A 99 -4.18 1.22 -12.38
C LEU A 99 -4.64 -0.15 -12.85
N ALA A 100 -3.77 -0.84 -13.58
CA ALA A 100 -3.95 -2.25 -13.93
C ALA A 100 -3.05 -3.11 -13.04
N PHE A 101 -3.63 -4.11 -12.36
CA PHE A 101 -2.91 -5.16 -11.67
C PHE A 101 -2.75 -6.35 -12.61
N VAL A 102 -1.55 -6.50 -13.16
CA VAL A 102 -1.33 -7.33 -14.36
C VAL A 102 -0.73 -8.70 -14.08
N ASN A 103 -0.09 -8.91 -12.91
CA ASN A 103 0.48 -10.20 -12.46
C ASN A 103 0.88 -10.09 -10.97
N ASN A 104 1.05 -11.23 -10.28
CA ASN A 104 1.47 -11.36 -8.88
C ASN A 104 2.49 -10.26 -8.48
N PHE A 105 2.01 -9.17 -7.88
CA PHE A 105 2.76 -8.02 -7.35
C PHE A 105 3.13 -6.86 -8.31
N HIS A 106 2.57 -6.76 -9.52
CA HIS A 106 2.86 -5.64 -10.43
C HIS A 106 1.63 -4.78 -10.77
N TYR A 107 1.80 -3.46 -10.65
CA TYR A 107 0.83 -2.43 -11.01
C TYR A 107 1.36 -1.59 -12.16
N MET A 108 0.50 -1.30 -13.12
CA MET A 108 0.79 -0.44 -14.26
C MET A 108 -0.20 0.72 -14.32
N ALA A 109 0.24 1.87 -14.81
CA ALA A 109 -0.68 2.94 -15.16
C ALA A 109 -1.60 2.48 -16.30
N ALA A 110 -2.89 2.75 -16.19
CA ALA A 110 -3.87 2.48 -17.22
C ALA A 110 -4.60 3.78 -17.58
N VAL A 111 -5.14 3.84 -18.79
CA VAL A 111 -5.98 4.93 -19.26
C VAL A 111 -7.27 4.30 -19.77
N LYS A 112 -8.41 4.87 -19.40
CA LYS A 112 -9.70 4.48 -19.98
C LYS A 112 -9.72 4.96 -21.42
N CYS A 113 -9.85 4.04 -22.36
CA CYS A 113 -10.21 4.39 -23.73
C CYS A 113 -11.73 4.60 -23.75
N ASP A 114 -12.17 5.81 -23.47
CA ASP A 114 -13.52 6.21 -23.86
C ASP A 114 -13.52 6.26 -25.40
N ASN A 115 -14.46 5.54 -26.03
CA ASN A 115 -14.54 5.37 -27.48
C ASN A 115 -14.13 6.63 -28.25
N ILE A 116 -13.03 6.54 -29.00
CA ILE A 116 -12.64 7.52 -30.03
C ILE A 116 -13.68 7.50 -31.15
#